data_AF-A0A3D0ZB00-F1
#
_entry.id   AF-A0A3D0ZB00-F1
#
_cell.length_a   1.000
_cell.length_b   1.000
_cell.length_c   1.000
_cell.angle_alpha   90.00
_cell.angle_beta   90.00
_cell.angle_gamma   90.00
#
_symmetry.space_group_name_H-M   'P 1'
#
loop_
_entity.id
_entity.type
_entity.pdbx_description
1 polymer ?
#
loop_
_entity_poly.entity_id
_entity_poly.type
_entity_poly.pdbx_seq_one_letter_code
_entity_poly.pdbx_strand_id
1 'polypeptide(L)'
;MSGKCPPFLDSIDVWSFAIRRIICYDVIMRENQEIIIIAAMSENRVIGKNNALPWSLAEDMIHFRELTFGWPCVMGRKTWESLSGRPLAGRLNIVVSSRLKEIDSPADNKSTAIKTVSSLTAAIEYCAAYQKIFICGGETIYRAALPFASRIELTVIHQNYDGDTFFPEIDSSQWIKTSARDFDTHSFIVYSKVNGISVK
;
A
#
# COMPACT_ATOMS: atom_id res chain seq x y z
N MET A 1 42.46 -59.12 9.35
CA MET A 1 41.00 -58.92 9.50
C MET A 1 40.80 -57.50 10.01
N SER A 2 40.72 -56.53 9.08
CA SER A 2 39.51 -55.72 8.79
C SER A 2 39.04 -54.90 10.02
N GLY A 3 38.95 -53.58 10.05
CA GLY A 3 38.68 -52.54 9.05
C GLY A 3 38.03 -51.38 9.81
N LYS A 4 38.13 -50.16 9.28
CA LYS A 4 37.86 -48.85 9.93
C LYS A 4 36.38 -48.53 10.25
N CYS A 5 36.25 -47.45 11.05
CA CYS A 5 35.20 -46.40 11.13
C CYS A 5 34.02 -46.57 12.11
N PRO A 6 33.66 -45.50 12.86
CA PRO A 6 32.38 -45.36 13.55
C PRO A 6 31.34 -44.69 12.63
N PRO A 7 30.05 -45.04 12.77
CA PRO A 7 29.02 -44.04 12.52
C PRO A 7 27.84 -44.15 13.50
N PHE A 8 27.39 -43.02 14.05
CA PHE A 8 25.97 -42.66 13.98
C PHE A 8 25.80 -41.16 14.27
N LEU A 9 25.89 -40.37 13.20
CA LEU A 9 25.13 -39.13 13.03
C LEU A 9 23.71 -39.53 12.62
N ASP A 10 22.71 -38.90 13.23
CA ASP A 10 21.63 -38.19 12.52
C ASP A 10 20.52 -37.79 13.50
N SER A 11 20.80 -36.74 14.27
CA SER A 11 19.75 -35.79 14.68
C SER A 11 19.97 -34.50 13.91
N ILE A 12 19.83 -34.60 12.58
CA ILE A 12 19.72 -33.42 11.72
C ILE A 12 18.38 -32.78 12.03
N ASP A 13 18.40 -31.90 13.03
CA ASP A 13 17.88 -30.53 13.04
C ASP A 13 16.72 -30.21 12.08
N VAL A 14 15.69 -31.06 12.08
CA VAL A 14 14.44 -30.87 11.32
C VAL A 14 13.75 -29.56 11.71
N TRP A 15 13.94 -29.14 12.96
CA TRP A 15 13.47 -27.85 13.48
C TRP A 15 14.26 -26.66 12.93
N SER A 16 15.58 -26.73 12.83
CA SER A 16 16.39 -25.68 12.20
C SER A 16 16.12 -25.56 10.70
N PHE A 17 15.84 -26.66 9.99
CA PHE A 17 15.43 -26.60 8.58
C PHE A 17 14.03 -26.01 8.39
N ALA A 18 13.06 -26.35 9.25
CA ALA A 18 11.73 -25.76 9.21
C ALA A 18 11.79 -24.26 9.57
N ILE A 19 12.52 -23.88 10.61
CA ILE A 19 12.70 -22.49 11.03
C ILE A 19 13.50 -21.70 9.98
N ARG A 20 14.57 -22.26 9.40
CA ARG A 20 15.30 -21.62 8.29
C ARG A 20 14.46 -21.54 7.03
N ARG A 21 13.60 -22.52 6.72
CA ARG A 21 12.64 -22.42 5.61
C ARG A 21 11.59 -21.36 5.87
N ILE A 22 11.05 -21.26 7.08
CA ILE A 22 10.07 -20.25 7.47
C ILE A 22 10.70 -18.86 7.45
N ILE A 23 11.90 -18.69 8.04
CA ILE A 23 12.65 -17.44 8.00
C ILE A 23 13.03 -17.08 6.55
N CYS A 24 13.50 -18.03 5.73
CA CYS A 24 13.74 -17.77 4.32
C CYS A 24 12.44 -17.45 3.57
N TYR A 25 11.31 -18.11 3.85
CA TYR A 25 10.04 -17.80 3.20
C TYR A 25 9.53 -16.42 3.61
N ASP A 26 9.55 -16.07 4.90
CA ASP A 26 9.20 -14.74 5.39
C ASP A 26 10.13 -13.66 4.84
N VAL A 27 11.44 -13.95 4.68
CA VAL A 27 12.42 -13.02 4.09
C VAL A 27 12.23 -12.90 2.58
N ILE A 28 12.02 -13.99 1.85
CA ILE A 28 11.80 -14.00 0.39
C ILE A 28 10.43 -13.38 0.03
N MET A 29 9.40 -13.60 0.87
CA MET A 29 8.08 -12.96 0.69
C MET A 29 8.12 -11.46 1.00
N ARG A 30 9.01 -11.01 1.90
CA ARG A 30 9.24 -9.57 2.13
C ARG A 30 9.89 -8.87 0.93
N GLU A 31 10.72 -9.55 0.14
CA GLU A 31 11.36 -8.95 -1.03
C GLU A 31 10.44 -8.78 -2.25
N ASN A 32 9.21 -9.33 -2.21
CA ASN A 32 8.31 -9.35 -3.36
C ASN A 32 6.94 -8.67 -3.09
N GLN A 33 6.80 -7.97 -1.97
CA GLN A 33 5.60 -7.19 -1.67
C GLN A 33 5.63 -5.83 -2.38
N GLU A 34 4.66 -5.59 -3.25
CA GLU A 34 4.49 -4.33 -3.96
C GLU A 34 3.70 -3.33 -3.10
N ILE A 35 4.35 -2.22 -2.70
CA ILE A 35 3.68 -1.10 -2.03
C ILE A 35 3.31 -0.06 -3.09
N ILE A 36 2.01 0.11 -3.31
CA ILE A 36 1.45 0.93 -4.38
C ILE A 36 0.74 2.12 -3.77
N ILE A 37 1.16 3.34 -4.10
CA ILE A 37 0.38 4.53 -3.80
C ILE A 37 -0.70 4.67 -4.86
N ILE A 38 -1.96 4.82 -4.45
CA ILE A 38 -3.07 5.12 -5.36
C ILE A 38 -3.74 6.42 -4.94
N ALA A 39 -3.86 7.37 -5.87
CA ALA A 39 -4.38 8.69 -5.60
C ALA A 39 -5.04 9.32 -6.85
N ALA A 40 -5.97 10.24 -6.60
CA ALA A 40 -6.46 11.18 -7.60
C ALA A 40 -6.10 12.60 -7.17
N MET A 41 -5.57 13.41 -8.09
CA MET A 41 -5.23 14.80 -7.84
C MET A 41 -5.66 15.71 -9.00
N SER A 42 -5.92 16.97 -8.71
CA SER A 42 -6.08 18.02 -9.72
C SER A 42 -4.74 18.42 -10.36
N GLU A 43 -4.76 19.25 -11.41
CA GLU A 43 -3.52 19.77 -12.02
C GLU A 43 -2.64 20.53 -11.02
N ASN A 44 -3.26 21.30 -10.12
CA ASN A 44 -2.56 21.97 -9.02
C ASN A 44 -2.35 21.07 -7.78
N ARG A 45 -2.36 19.74 -7.95
CA ARG A 45 -2.09 18.70 -6.94
C ARG A 45 -3.04 18.65 -5.74
N VAL A 46 -4.17 19.35 -5.78
CA VAL A 46 -5.17 19.23 -4.72
C VAL A 46 -5.70 17.80 -4.69
N ILE A 47 -5.81 17.24 -3.49
CA ILE A 47 -6.43 15.92 -3.21
C ILE A 47 -7.58 16.02 -2.22
N GLY A 48 -7.86 17.21 -1.71
CA GLY A 48 -8.95 17.41 -0.76
C GLY A 48 -9.14 18.87 -0.35
N LYS A 49 -10.38 19.17 0.04
CA LYS A 49 -10.80 20.41 0.69
C LYS A 49 -11.79 20.06 1.80
N ASN A 50 -11.59 20.53 3.02
CA ASN A 50 -12.48 20.29 4.16
C ASN A 50 -12.80 18.79 4.38
N ASN A 51 -11.79 17.90 4.25
CA ASN A 51 -11.92 16.43 4.31
C ASN A 51 -12.85 15.81 3.24
N ALA A 52 -13.06 16.46 2.09
CA ALA A 52 -13.80 15.89 0.97
C ALA A 52 -13.02 16.07 -0.35
N LEU A 53 -13.32 15.23 -1.33
CA LEU A 53 -12.85 15.44 -2.70
C LEU A 53 -13.64 16.61 -3.31
N PRO A 54 -12.98 17.61 -3.92
CA PRO A 54 -13.67 18.76 -4.51
C PRO A 54 -14.28 18.47 -5.89
N TRP A 55 -14.14 17.24 -6.39
CA TRP A 55 -14.69 16.76 -7.66
C TRP A 55 -15.47 15.45 -7.48
N SER A 56 -16.19 15.07 -8.54
CA SER A 56 -16.77 13.74 -8.69
C SER A 56 -16.37 13.18 -10.05
N LEU A 57 -15.63 12.07 -10.06
CA LEU A 57 -15.17 11.39 -11.27
C LEU A 57 -15.47 9.90 -11.12
N ALA A 58 -16.47 9.41 -11.84
CA ALA A 58 -16.96 8.03 -11.69
C ALA A 58 -15.92 7.01 -12.18
N GLU A 59 -15.21 7.35 -13.25
CA GLU A 59 -14.16 6.56 -13.88
C GLU A 59 -13.01 6.30 -12.90
N ASP A 60 -12.60 7.30 -12.12
CA ASP A 60 -11.59 7.16 -11.07
C ASP A 60 -12.08 6.23 -9.95
N MET A 61 -13.33 6.36 -9.51
CA MET A 61 -13.91 5.49 -8.48
C MET A 61 -13.99 4.03 -8.93
N ILE A 62 -14.31 3.79 -10.21
CA ILE A 62 -14.30 2.45 -10.81
C ILE A 62 -12.87 1.92 -10.87
N HIS A 63 -11.93 2.71 -11.40
CA HIS A 63 -10.52 2.34 -11.51
C HIS A 63 -9.89 2.02 -10.15
N PHE A 64 -10.12 2.87 -9.15
CA PHE A 64 -9.70 2.66 -7.76
C PHE A 64 -10.25 1.34 -7.22
N ARG A 65 -11.54 1.07 -7.42
CA ARG A 65 -12.15 -0.18 -6.97
C ARG A 65 -11.52 -1.39 -7.65
N GLU A 66 -11.36 -1.37 -8.97
CA GLU A 66 -10.81 -2.48 -9.74
C GLU A 66 -9.38 -2.82 -9.34
N LEU A 67 -8.52 -1.81 -9.15
CA LEU A 67 -7.14 -2.01 -8.72
C LEU A 67 -7.03 -2.53 -7.29
N THR A 68 -7.85 -1.99 -6.38
CA THR A 68 -7.72 -2.26 -4.95
C THR A 68 -8.49 -3.49 -4.47
N PHE A 69 -9.46 -3.99 -5.24
CA PHE A 69 -10.33 -5.09 -4.82
C PHE A 69 -9.53 -6.35 -4.44
N GLY A 70 -9.86 -6.95 -3.29
CA GLY A 70 -9.14 -8.12 -2.76
C GLY A 70 -7.79 -7.81 -2.11
N TRP A 71 -7.31 -6.56 -2.16
CA TRP A 71 -6.02 -6.16 -1.58
C TRP A 71 -6.20 -5.27 -0.33
N PRO A 72 -5.21 -5.25 0.58
CA PRO A 72 -5.19 -4.31 1.70
C PRO A 72 -5.14 -2.86 1.24
N CYS A 73 -5.98 -2.03 1.86
CA CYS A 73 -6.06 -0.60 1.64
C CYS A 73 -5.68 0.13 2.94
N VAL A 74 -4.51 0.75 2.94
CA VAL A 74 -3.99 1.52 4.08
C VAL A 74 -4.34 2.98 3.93
N MET A 75 -4.98 3.56 4.95
CA MET A 75 -5.34 4.97 4.94
C MET A 75 -5.21 5.61 6.32
N GLY A 76 -5.14 6.94 6.37
CA GLY A 76 -5.11 7.69 7.61
C GLY A 76 -6.51 7.90 8.17
N ARG A 77 -6.61 8.16 9.48
CA ARG A 77 -7.89 8.44 10.18
C ARG A 77 -8.77 9.48 9.47
N LYS A 78 -8.21 10.61 9.00
CA LYS A 78 -9.03 11.66 8.33
C LYS A 78 -9.66 11.18 7.03
N THR A 79 -8.95 10.36 6.26
CA THR A 79 -9.47 9.74 5.03
C THR A 79 -10.53 8.69 5.35
N TRP A 80 -10.32 7.92 6.42
CA TRP A 80 -11.36 7.02 6.92
C TRP A 80 -12.65 7.77 7.31
N GLU A 81 -12.52 8.91 7.98
CA GLU A 81 -13.64 9.77 8.37
C GLU A 81 -14.34 10.41 7.16
N SER A 82 -13.62 10.76 6.09
CA SER A 82 -14.24 11.29 4.86
C SER A 82 -15.10 10.25 4.14
N LEU A 83 -14.77 8.95 4.28
CA LEU A 83 -15.61 7.84 3.84
C LEU A 83 -16.82 7.61 4.77
N SER A 84 -17.12 8.54 5.68
CA SER A 84 -18.15 8.41 6.72
C SER A 84 -17.95 7.16 7.60
N GLY A 85 -16.68 6.73 7.75
CA GLY A 85 -16.33 5.50 8.47
C GLY A 85 -16.87 4.22 7.84
N ARG A 86 -17.26 4.25 6.55
CA ARG A 86 -17.72 3.06 5.83
C ARG A 86 -16.52 2.37 5.18
N PRO A 87 -16.31 1.08 5.43
CA PRO A 87 -15.18 0.39 4.84
C PRO A 87 -15.37 0.20 3.35
N LEU A 88 -14.23 0.12 2.66
CA LEU A 88 -14.13 -0.24 1.27
C LEU A 88 -14.51 -1.72 1.12
N ALA A 89 -15.71 -2.01 0.61
CA ALA A 89 -16.23 -3.37 0.54
C ALA A 89 -15.31 -4.31 -0.25
N GLY A 90 -15.15 -5.55 0.24
CA GLY A 90 -14.31 -6.60 -0.38
C GLY A 90 -12.82 -6.36 -0.25
N ARG A 91 -12.40 -5.51 0.70
CA ARG A 91 -10.99 -5.16 0.97
C ARG A 91 -10.71 -5.22 2.46
N LEU A 92 -9.46 -5.53 2.79
CA LEU A 92 -8.94 -5.33 4.14
C LEU A 92 -8.63 -3.83 4.32
N ASN A 93 -9.36 -3.16 5.20
CA ASN A 93 -9.22 -1.73 5.46
C ASN A 93 -8.30 -1.52 6.66
N ILE A 94 -7.19 -0.82 6.47
CA ILE A 94 -6.22 -0.55 7.54
C ILE A 94 -6.18 0.95 7.81
N VAL A 95 -6.55 1.33 9.03
CA VAL A 95 -6.60 2.73 9.47
C VAL A 95 -5.41 3.03 10.36
N VAL A 96 -4.53 3.92 9.89
CA VAL A 96 -3.39 4.41 10.65
C VAL A 96 -3.83 5.58 11.53
N SER A 97 -3.70 5.42 12.85
CA SER A 97 -4.03 6.46 13.84
C SER A 97 -3.17 6.32 15.10
N SER A 98 -2.58 7.44 15.54
CA SER A 98 -1.91 7.54 16.85
C SER A 98 -2.88 7.62 18.03
N ARG A 99 -4.15 7.94 17.77
CA ARG A 99 -5.23 7.94 18.76
C ARG A 99 -6.04 6.67 18.55
N LEU A 100 -5.64 5.61 19.23
CA LEU A 100 -6.30 4.32 19.22
C LEU A 100 -7.69 4.46 19.87
N LYS A 101 -8.72 4.64 19.04
CA LYS A 101 -10.06 4.14 19.35
C LYS A 101 -10.24 2.97 18.39
N GLU A 102 -10.35 1.76 18.93
CA GLU A 102 -10.53 0.55 18.12
C GLU A 102 -11.79 0.72 17.27
N ILE A 103 -11.61 0.84 15.96
CA ILE A 103 -12.65 0.63 14.95
C ILE A 103 -12.47 -0.78 14.38
N ASP A 104 -11.89 -1.69 15.18
CA ASP A 104 -11.64 -3.04 14.76
C ASP A 104 -13.00 -3.74 14.67
N SER A 105 -13.34 -4.21 13.47
CA SER A 105 -14.56 -4.97 13.22
C SER A 105 -14.17 -6.21 12.43
N PRO A 106 -14.49 -7.42 12.96
CA PRO A 106 -14.25 -8.65 12.22
C PRO A 106 -15.04 -8.62 10.91
N ALA A 107 -14.53 -9.32 9.90
CA ALA A 107 -15.12 -9.36 8.57
C ALA A 107 -16.64 -9.61 8.68
N ASP A 108 -17.44 -8.63 8.26
CA ASP A 108 -18.87 -8.82 8.14
C ASP A 108 -19.18 -9.78 6.98
N ASN A 109 -20.43 -10.18 6.86
CA ASN A 109 -20.99 -10.96 5.75
C ASN A 109 -20.73 -10.37 4.34
N LYS A 110 -20.11 -9.19 4.24
CA LYS A 110 -19.60 -8.57 3.00
C LYS A 110 -18.09 -8.72 2.82
N SER A 111 -17.44 -9.62 3.57
CA SER A 111 -16.00 -9.91 3.51
C SER A 111 -15.11 -8.68 3.74
N THR A 112 -15.55 -7.76 4.59
CA THR A 112 -14.86 -6.48 4.78
C THR A 112 -14.34 -6.38 6.21
N ALA A 113 -13.01 -6.47 6.37
CA ALA A 113 -12.36 -6.38 7.67
C ALA A 113 -11.76 -4.98 7.89
N ILE A 114 -11.81 -4.48 9.13
CA ILE A 114 -11.19 -3.22 9.54
C ILE A 114 -10.13 -3.50 10.60
N LYS A 115 -8.93 -2.95 10.40
CA LYS A 115 -7.83 -3.02 11.35
C LYS A 115 -7.27 -1.62 11.64
N THR A 116 -7.14 -1.28 12.91
CA THR A 116 -6.45 -0.06 13.35
C THR A 116 -5.00 -0.37 13.69
N VAL A 117 -4.07 0.48 13.26
CA VAL A 117 -2.63 0.38 13.58
C VAL A 117 -2.05 1.74 13.94
N SER A 118 -0.94 1.75 14.68
CA SER A 118 -0.33 2.96 15.22
C SER A 118 0.56 3.72 14.22
N SER A 119 1.07 3.04 13.19
CA SER A 119 1.98 3.62 12.19
C SER A 119 1.84 2.97 10.82
N LEU A 120 2.42 3.61 9.80
CA LEU A 120 2.52 3.04 8.45
C LEU A 120 3.37 1.75 8.44
N THR A 121 4.47 1.71 9.19
CA THR A 121 5.31 0.51 9.27
C THR A 121 4.54 -0.66 9.88
N ALA A 122 3.76 -0.43 10.94
CA ALA A 122 2.89 -1.44 11.52
C ALA A 122 1.80 -1.92 10.54
N ALA A 123 1.30 -1.02 9.67
CA ALA A 123 0.37 -1.39 8.60
C ALA A 123 1.01 -2.35 7.59
N ILE A 124 2.24 -2.04 7.16
CA ILE A 124 3.02 -2.85 6.22
C ILE A 124 3.33 -4.22 6.84
N GLU A 125 3.79 -4.25 8.09
CA GLU A 125 4.07 -5.49 8.84
C GLU A 125 2.81 -6.36 9.01
N TYR A 126 1.67 -5.77 9.35
CA TYR A 126 0.40 -6.48 9.43
C TYR A 126 -0.01 -7.12 8.09
N CYS A 127 0.42 -6.50 6.99
CA CYS A 127 0.17 -6.99 5.63
C CYS A 127 1.25 -7.91 5.09
N ALA A 128 2.23 -8.38 5.87
CA ALA A 128 3.40 -9.10 5.35
C ALA A 128 3.06 -10.34 4.48
N ALA A 129 1.87 -10.95 4.68
CA ALA A 129 1.41 -12.10 3.88
C ALA A 129 0.78 -11.71 2.52
N TYR A 130 0.58 -10.42 2.24
CA TYR A 130 -0.02 -9.95 0.99
C TYR A 130 1.04 -9.56 -0.03
N GLN A 131 0.86 -9.96 -1.28
CA GLN A 131 1.77 -9.58 -2.37
C GLN A 131 1.68 -8.10 -2.75
N LYS A 132 0.55 -7.43 -2.47
CA LYS A 132 0.34 -6.01 -2.77
C LYS A 132 -0.32 -5.32 -1.60
N ILE A 133 0.03 -4.05 -1.39
CA ILE A 133 -0.62 -3.14 -0.46
C ILE A 133 -0.92 -1.84 -1.21
N PHE A 134 -2.14 -1.33 -1.08
CA PHE A 134 -2.52 -0.03 -1.62
C PHE A 134 -2.54 1.03 -0.53
N ILE A 135 -1.76 2.08 -0.71
CA ILE A 135 -1.78 3.28 0.12
C ILE A 135 -2.80 4.25 -0.47
N CYS A 136 -3.91 4.45 0.24
CA CYS A 136 -5.09 5.19 -0.21
C CYS A 136 -5.17 6.60 0.43
N GLY A 137 -4.07 7.09 0.99
CA GLY A 137 -3.95 8.46 1.51
C GLY A 137 -4.36 8.65 2.96
N GLY A 138 -4.53 9.88 3.44
CA GLY A 138 -4.31 11.16 2.75
C GLY A 138 -2.85 11.60 2.76
N GLU A 139 -2.61 12.90 2.57
CA GLU A 139 -1.29 13.52 2.39
C GLU A 139 -0.20 12.99 3.33
N THR A 140 -0.45 12.95 4.64
CA THR A 140 0.54 12.48 5.62
C THR A 140 0.95 11.03 5.38
N ILE A 141 -0.01 10.18 5.01
CA ILE A 141 0.26 8.76 4.72
C ILE A 141 0.97 8.63 3.38
N TYR A 142 0.57 9.38 2.35
CA TYR A 142 1.26 9.40 1.06
C TYR A 142 2.73 9.80 1.23
N ARG A 143 2.99 10.91 1.95
CA ARG A 143 4.34 11.40 2.21
C ARG A 143 5.19 10.37 2.96
N ALA A 144 4.61 9.72 3.96
CA ALA A 144 5.29 8.67 4.71
C ALA A 144 5.54 7.39 3.87
N ALA A 145 4.71 7.14 2.85
CA ALA A 145 4.80 5.94 2.01
C ALA A 145 5.78 6.05 0.85
N LEU A 146 6.08 7.26 0.33
CA LEU A 146 7.01 7.45 -0.80
C LEU A 146 8.35 6.70 -0.66
N PRO A 147 9.01 6.65 0.52
CA PRO A 147 10.25 5.88 0.69
C PRO A 147 10.09 4.37 0.53
N PHE A 148 8.90 3.82 0.79
CA PHE A 148 8.62 2.39 0.75
C PHE A 148 7.93 1.94 -0.54
N ALA A 149 7.18 2.84 -1.18
CA ALA A 149 6.44 2.54 -2.39
C ALA A 149 7.36 2.21 -3.57
N SER A 150 6.94 1.28 -4.41
CA SER A 150 7.59 0.93 -5.68
C SER A 150 6.81 1.46 -6.90
N ARG A 151 5.52 1.75 -6.72
CA ARG A 151 4.62 2.22 -7.78
C ARG A 151 3.68 3.32 -7.28
N ILE A 152 3.34 4.26 -8.16
CA ILE A 152 2.26 5.22 -7.98
C ILE A 152 1.26 5.04 -9.12
N GLU A 153 0.02 4.75 -8.77
CA GLU A 153 -1.17 4.80 -9.64
C GLU A 153 -1.85 6.16 -9.41
N LEU A 154 -1.71 7.06 -10.37
CA LEU A 154 -2.15 8.45 -10.22
C LEU A 154 -3.17 8.84 -11.27
N THR A 155 -4.36 9.20 -10.83
CA THR A 155 -5.34 9.90 -11.67
C THR A 155 -5.07 11.41 -11.60
N VAL A 156 -4.79 12.05 -12.73
CA VAL A 156 -4.62 13.51 -12.83
C VAL A 156 -5.85 14.09 -13.51
N ILE A 157 -6.56 14.98 -12.83
CA ILE A 157 -7.76 15.65 -13.34
C ILE A 157 -7.34 16.97 -13.98
N HIS A 158 -7.75 17.20 -15.24
CA HIS A 158 -7.37 18.35 -16.07
C HIS A 158 -8.13 19.64 -15.68
N GLN A 159 -8.18 19.92 -14.37
CA GLN A 159 -8.81 21.09 -13.81
C GLN A 159 -8.09 21.49 -12.53
N ASN A 160 -8.04 22.79 -12.25
CA ASN A 160 -7.56 23.31 -10.97
C ASN A 160 -8.71 23.42 -9.98
N TYR A 161 -8.43 23.07 -8.73
CA TYR A 161 -9.37 23.18 -7.61
C TYR A 161 -8.75 23.96 -6.47
N ASP A 162 -9.56 24.67 -5.69
CA ASP A 162 -9.12 25.14 -4.38
C ASP A 162 -9.04 23.94 -3.42
N GLY A 163 -8.00 23.88 -2.61
CA GLY A 163 -7.80 22.78 -1.66
C GLY A 163 -6.89 23.16 -0.50
N ASP A 164 -6.99 22.37 0.57
CA ASP A 164 -6.15 22.48 1.77
C ASP A 164 -5.22 21.28 1.95
N THR A 165 -5.39 20.26 1.11
CA THR A 165 -4.65 19.00 1.17
C THR A 165 -4.11 18.71 -0.23
N PHE A 166 -2.82 18.44 -0.32
CA PHE A 166 -2.13 18.29 -1.60
C PHE A 166 -1.40 16.95 -1.72
N PHE A 167 -1.32 16.41 -2.92
CA PHE A 167 -0.45 15.28 -3.19
C PHE A 167 1.02 15.73 -3.08
N PRO A 168 1.89 14.95 -2.41
CA PRO A 168 3.33 15.25 -2.36
C PRO A 168 3.95 15.43 -3.75
N GLU A 169 5.03 16.21 -3.85
CA GLU A 169 5.77 16.33 -5.11
C GLU A 169 6.38 14.97 -5.49
N ILE A 170 6.24 14.63 -6.77
CA ILE A 170 6.86 13.44 -7.35
C ILE A 170 8.23 13.87 -7.87
N ASP A 171 9.27 13.51 -7.12
CA ASP A 171 10.66 13.79 -7.49
C ASP A 171 11.06 12.94 -8.72
N SER A 172 11.32 13.61 -9.85
CA SER A 172 11.69 12.95 -11.11
C SER A 172 13.04 12.23 -11.06
N SER A 173 13.89 12.50 -10.06
CA SER A 173 15.11 11.72 -9.83
C SER A 173 14.82 10.36 -9.19
N GLN A 174 13.67 10.20 -8.52
CA GLN A 174 13.25 8.98 -7.84
C GLN A 174 12.13 8.25 -8.57
N TRP A 175 11.38 8.92 -9.43
CA TRP A 175 10.18 8.37 -10.07
C TRP A 175 10.19 8.63 -11.56
N ILE A 176 9.88 7.59 -12.34
CA ILE A 176 9.73 7.66 -13.79
C ILE A 176 8.30 7.33 -14.18
N LYS A 177 7.71 8.15 -15.05
CA LYS A 177 6.42 7.87 -15.69
C LYS A 177 6.60 6.70 -16.66
N THR A 178 5.96 5.57 -16.39
CA THR A 178 6.08 4.33 -17.19
C THR A 178 4.84 4.05 -18.04
N SER A 179 3.69 4.62 -17.70
CA SER A 179 2.47 4.51 -18.49
C SER A 179 1.61 5.77 -18.36
N ALA A 180 0.83 6.07 -19.39
CA ALA A 180 -0.28 7.00 -19.33
C ALA A 180 -1.41 6.55 -20.24
N ARG A 181 -2.63 6.82 -19.78
CA ARG A 181 -3.86 6.73 -20.57
C ARG A 181 -4.62 8.04 -20.39
N ASP A 182 -4.65 8.83 -21.46
CA ASP A 182 -5.24 10.17 -21.45
C ASP A 182 -6.69 10.16 -21.93
N PHE A 183 -7.51 10.99 -21.29
CA PHE A 183 -8.89 11.32 -21.65
C PHE A 183 -9.04 12.85 -21.65
N ASP A 184 -10.17 13.36 -22.15
CA ASP A 184 -10.39 14.81 -22.22
C ASP A 184 -10.32 15.48 -20.84
N THR A 185 -10.87 14.83 -19.81
CA THR A 185 -11.01 15.42 -18.46
C THR A 185 -9.97 14.94 -17.44
N HIS A 186 -9.26 13.85 -17.73
CA HIS A 186 -8.30 13.25 -16.80
C HIS A 186 -7.31 12.31 -17.51
N SER A 187 -6.24 11.94 -16.82
CA SER A 187 -5.30 10.92 -17.24
C SER A 187 -5.02 9.93 -16.12
N PHE A 188 -4.96 8.64 -16.43
CA PHE A 188 -4.37 7.63 -15.53
C PHE A 188 -2.89 7.51 -15.85
N ILE A 189 -2.03 7.75 -14.85
CA ILE A 189 -0.59 7.77 -14.98
C ILE A 189 0.01 6.77 -14.01
N VAL A 190 0.95 5.95 -14.51
CA VAL A 190 1.74 5.04 -13.67
C VAL A 190 3.14 5.60 -13.53
N TYR A 191 3.60 5.75 -12.30
CA TYR A 191 5.01 5.98 -11.99
C TYR A 191 5.62 4.73 -11.37
N SER A 192 6.83 4.40 -11.78
CA SER A 192 7.66 3.39 -11.14
C SER A 192 8.84 4.06 -10.46
N LYS A 193 9.22 3.55 -9.30
CA LYS A 193 10.40 4.04 -8.60
C LYS A 193 11.64 3.67 -9.40
N VAL A 194 12.56 4.63 -9.55
CA VAL A 194 13.86 4.37 -10.14
C VAL A 194 14.62 3.49 -9.15
N ASN A 195 14.84 2.23 -9.51
CA ASN A 195 15.67 1.33 -8.72
C ASN A 195 17.10 1.88 -8.76
N GLY A 196 17.48 2.59 -7.70
CA GLY A 196 18.86 3.00 -7.52
C GLY A 196 19.71 1.74 -7.37
N ILE A 197 20.48 1.41 -8.41
CA ILE A 197 21.76 0.73 -8.21
C ILE A 197 22.58 1.66 -7.32
N SER A 198 22.44 1.51 -6.01
CA SER A 198 23.37 2.11 -5.06
C SER A 198 24.62 1.24 -5.11
N VAL A 199 25.54 1.61 -6.01
CA VAL A 199 26.93 1.21 -5.89
C VAL A 199 27.44 1.87 -4.61
N LYS A 200 27.54 1.09 -3.54
CA LYS A 200 28.49 1.33 -2.45
C LYS A 200 29.34 0.09 -2.29
#